data_AF-A0A926K8Z9-F1
#
_entry.id   AF-A0A926K8Z9-F1
#
_cell.length_a   1.000
_cell.length_b   1.000
_cell.length_c   1.000
_cell.angle_alpha   90.00
_cell.angle_beta   90.00
_cell.angle_gamma   90.00
#
_symmetry.space_group_name_H-M   'P 1'
#
loop_
_entity.id
_entity.type
_entity.pdbx_description
1 polymer ?
#
loop_
_entity_poly.entity_id
_entity_poly.type
_entity_poly.pdbx_seq_one_letter_code
_entity_poly.pdbx_strand_id
1 'polypeptide(L)'
;MSGFGDPGAVMAAADDLLRASSAAADAQGLAKRARPEVWMGEAADAFTTSATKTIAPARRLEDALRAASGTLSRYAAAQREAQSSYEHAQADFDRSARAVRSNPLDIPAALNLVQSRLAAFGALGRLQEAASIAAGELRAASGEDRADRPWWDPFGWFNDEDDPDERVSESIMDDDAFDAEDVSQGSIGDCFMLSSIVSLLSSDGGDEFIRENVRWDADKGGFWVTLYSNGEPEEVFVEHVFDNGARQNDWQWLIFGGDKPSIAALYESALREKYGYSFLDGGVPSEAMEYITGKDVDEISTSDYSGLSSSDFEELREVVNDGGQVVLSSPRGGEHQITVEAPDGSTREVEIVTGHAYAVSRIDADGSVWVRNPWGPGNSADGGGEFRVSADDATELFWRAASTNVTE
;
A
#
# COMPACT_ATOMS: atom_id res chain seq x y z
N MET A 1 8.53 11.45 17.27
CA MET A 1 7.50 10.41 17.36
C MET A 1 8.09 9.15 16.80
N SER A 2 8.03 8.01 17.50
CA SER A 2 8.59 6.74 17.02
C SER A 2 7.78 6.22 15.84
N GLY A 3 8.43 5.65 14.82
CA GLY A 3 7.78 5.05 13.64
C GLY A 3 6.85 3.85 13.90
N PHE A 4 6.46 3.63 15.16
CA PHE A 4 5.57 2.56 15.63
C PHE A 4 4.20 3.10 16.10
N GLY A 5 3.98 4.42 16.05
CA GLY A 5 2.79 5.06 16.62
C GLY A 5 2.79 5.10 18.15
N ASP A 6 1.63 5.44 18.73
CA ASP A 6 1.41 5.50 20.19
C ASP A 6 0.40 4.41 20.63
N PRO A 7 0.88 3.26 21.14
CA PRO A 7 0.00 2.19 21.63
C PRO A 7 -0.80 2.58 22.89
N GLY A 8 -0.44 3.66 23.56
CA GLY A 8 -1.23 4.25 24.63
C GLY A 8 -2.47 4.95 24.07
N ALA A 9 -2.31 5.72 23.00
CA ALA A 9 -3.41 6.38 22.31
C ALA A 9 -4.40 5.38 21.69
N VAL A 10 -3.90 4.34 21.02
CA VAL A 10 -4.75 3.27 20.44
C VAL A 10 -5.53 2.54 21.54
N MET A 11 -4.90 2.25 22.68
CA MET A 11 -5.58 1.63 23.82
C MET A 11 -6.62 2.57 24.45
N ALA A 12 -6.34 3.86 24.54
CA ALA A 12 -7.30 4.85 25.02
C ALA A 12 -8.56 4.90 24.12
N ALA A 13 -8.37 4.86 22.80
CA ALA A 13 -9.47 4.75 21.84
C ALA A 13 -10.27 3.45 22.03
N ALA A 14 -9.59 2.31 22.23
CA ALA A 14 -10.25 1.05 22.53
C ALA A 14 -11.11 1.13 23.81
N ASP A 15 -10.63 1.80 24.86
CA ASP A 15 -11.36 2.03 26.11
C ASP A 15 -12.55 2.99 25.92
N ASP A 16 -12.42 4.01 25.07
CA ASP A 16 -13.52 4.90 24.70
C ASP A 16 -14.65 4.14 23.99
N LEU A 17 -14.31 3.28 23.02
CA LEU A 17 -15.29 2.45 22.31
C LEU A 17 -15.97 1.45 23.24
N LEU A 18 -15.22 0.87 24.19
CA LEU A 18 -15.79 -0.03 25.18
C LEU A 18 -16.78 0.72 26.10
N ARG A 19 -16.43 1.93 26.54
CA ARG A 19 -17.33 2.79 27.32
C ARG A 19 -18.59 3.15 26.54
N ALA A 20 -18.46 3.46 25.24
CA ALA A 20 -19.60 3.74 24.37
C ALA A 20 -20.51 2.51 24.20
N SER A 21 -19.93 1.31 24.02
CA SER A 21 -20.66 0.04 23.99
C SER A 21 -21.45 -0.19 25.29
N SER A 22 -20.82 0.04 26.45
CA SER A 22 -21.51 -0.06 27.75
C SER A 22 -22.66 0.95 27.88
N ALA A 23 -22.48 2.19 27.42
CA ALA A 23 -23.54 3.19 27.44
C ALA A 23 -24.73 2.80 26.55
N ALA A 24 -24.48 2.21 25.37
CA ALA A 24 -25.53 1.68 24.50
C ALA A 24 -26.27 0.51 25.16
N ALA A 25 -25.57 -0.39 25.83
CA ALA A 25 -26.16 -1.49 26.60
C ALA A 25 -27.03 -0.98 27.77
N ASP A 26 -26.57 0.05 28.49
CA ASP A 26 -27.28 0.66 29.60
C ASP A 26 -28.58 1.35 29.13
N ALA A 27 -28.51 2.08 28.01
CA ALA A 27 -29.67 2.71 27.40
C ALA A 27 -30.75 1.67 27.01
N GLN A 28 -30.34 0.53 26.42
CA GLN A 28 -31.26 -0.58 26.17
C GLN A 28 -31.85 -1.14 27.48
N GLY A 29 -31.02 -1.27 28.52
CA GLY A 29 -31.46 -1.72 29.84
C GLY A 29 -32.51 -0.80 30.45
N LEU A 30 -32.32 0.52 30.34
CA LEU A 30 -33.28 1.53 30.81
C LEU A 30 -34.59 1.47 30.01
N ALA A 31 -34.53 1.36 28.69
CA ALA A 31 -35.71 1.23 27.83
C ALA A 31 -36.52 -0.04 28.16
N LYS A 32 -35.86 -1.17 28.46
CA LYS A 32 -36.51 -2.42 28.88
C LYS A 32 -37.10 -2.37 30.30
N ARG A 33 -36.52 -1.54 31.19
CA ARG A 33 -36.98 -1.35 32.58
C ARG A 33 -38.08 -0.29 32.70
N ALA A 34 -38.27 0.54 31.69
CA ALA A 34 -39.45 1.39 31.61
C ALA A 34 -40.68 0.48 31.69
N ARG A 35 -41.65 0.88 32.51
CA ARG A 35 -42.88 0.12 32.77
C ARG A 35 -44.06 0.75 32.01
N PRO A 36 -44.12 0.68 30.67
CA PRO A 36 -45.19 1.31 29.90
C PRO A 36 -46.58 0.76 30.27
N GLU A 37 -46.65 -0.43 30.85
CA GLU A 37 -47.88 -1.05 31.36
C GLU A 37 -48.51 -0.31 32.55
N VAL A 38 -47.77 0.57 33.24
CA VAL A 38 -48.34 1.46 34.27
C VAL A 38 -48.69 2.85 33.73
N TRP A 39 -48.49 3.10 32.43
CA TRP A 39 -48.90 4.30 31.72
C TRP A 39 -50.25 4.05 31.03
N MET A 40 -51.01 5.09 30.69
CA MET A 40 -52.32 4.95 30.03
C MET A 40 -52.35 5.69 28.68
N GLY A 41 -52.98 5.06 27.69
CA GLY A 41 -53.28 5.67 26.39
C GLY A 41 -52.11 5.72 25.41
N GLU A 42 -52.25 6.55 24.37
CA GLU A 42 -51.37 6.60 23.19
C GLU A 42 -49.87 6.80 23.51
N ALA A 43 -49.53 7.40 24.66
CA ALA A 43 -48.15 7.58 25.09
C ALA A 43 -47.44 6.25 25.43
N ALA A 44 -48.15 5.30 26.05
CA ALA A 44 -47.63 3.98 26.37
C ALA A 44 -47.37 3.16 25.09
N ASP A 45 -48.30 3.26 24.14
CA ASP A 45 -48.23 2.57 22.85
C ASP A 45 -47.12 3.14 21.97
N ALA A 46 -46.98 4.47 21.93
CA ALA A 46 -45.91 5.16 21.21
C ALA A 46 -44.53 4.81 21.77
N PHE A 47 -44.37 4.82 23.10
CA PHE A 47 -43.11 4.44 23.74
C PHE A 47 -42.75 2.97 23.47
N THR A 48 -43.69 2.05 23.65
CA THR A 48 -43.48 0.61 23.41
C THR A 48 -43.07 0.34 21.96
N THR A 49 -43.74 1.00 21.01
CA THR A 49 -43.44 0.90 19.58
C THR A 49 -42.06 1.45 19.27
N SER A 50 -41.72 2.62 19.79
CA SER A 50 -40.41 3.24 19.57
C SER A 50 -39.28 2.42 20.19
N ALA A 51 -39.42 2.00 21.45
CA ALA A 51 -38.43 1.19 22.15
C ALA A 51 -38.16 -0.13 21.41
N THR A 52 -39.21 -0.82 20.94
CA THR A 52 -39.07 -2.06 20.16
C THR A 52 -38.29 -1.84 18.86
N LYS A 53 -38.52 -0.72 18.17
CA LYS A 53 -37.80 -0.37 16.93
C LYS A 53 -36.32 0.00 17.18
N THR A 54 -36.01 0.62 18.31
CA THR A 54 -34.66 1.13 18.60
C THR A 54 -33.74 0.10 19.26
N ILE A 55 -34.27 -0.87 20.00
CA ILE A 55 -33.45 -1.85 20.76
C ILE A 55 -32.57 -2.72 19.83
N ALA A 56 -33.12 -3.23 18.72
CA ALA A 56 -32.35 -4.12 17.84
C ALA A 56 -31.18 -3.40 17.12
N PRO A 57 -31.37 -2.19 16.57
CA PRO A 57 -30.27 -1.35 16.09
C PRO A 57 -29.24 -0.99 17.17
N ALA A 58 -29.68 -0.61 18.38
CA ALA A 58 -28.78 -0.29 19.49
C ALA A 58 -27.91 -1.48 19.91
N ARG A 59 -28.42 -2.71 19.78
CA ARG A 59 -27.64 -3.93 20.03
C ARG A 59 -26.58 -4.18 18.97
N ARG A 60 -26.88 -3.93 17.69
CA ARG A 60 -25.87 -4.02 16.63
C ARG A 60 -24.74 -3.01 16.82
N LEU A 61 -25.09 -1.78 17.22
CA LEU A 61 -24.11 -0.76 17.56
C LEU A 61 -23.25 -1.18 18.77
N GLU A 62 -23.86 -1.73 19.81
CA GLU A 62 -23.15 -2.26 20.98
C GLU A 62 -22.13 -3.34 20.58
N ASP A 63 -22.53 -4.30 19.74
CA ASP A 63 -21.69 -5.42 19.29
C ASP A 63 -20.55 -4.92 18.37
N ALA A 64 -20.81 -3.98 17.46
CA ALA A 64 -19.81 -3.36 16.60
C ALA A 64 -18.75 -2.59 17.40
N LEU A 65 -19.16 -1.73 18.34
CA LEU A 65 -18.25 -0.96 19.21
C LEU A 65 -17.39 -1.90 20.07
N ARG A 66 -17.95 -3.02 20.53
CA ARG A 66 -17.23 -4.03 21.31
C ARG A 66 -16.21 -4.78 20.45
N ALA A 67 -16.56 -5.14 19.22
CA ALA A 67 -15.66 -5.78 18.27
C ALA A 67 -14.47 -4.86 17.93
N ALA A 68 -14.75 -3.60 17.56
CA ALA A 68 -13.75 -2.59 17.26
C ALA A 68 -12.80 -2.33 18.44
N SER A 69 -13.34 -2.20 19.66
CA SER A 69 -12.54 -2.11 20.90
C SER A 69 -11.60 -3.31 21.08
N GLY A 70 -12.09 -4.53 20.85
CA GLY A 70 -11.28 -5.73 20.92
C GLY A 70 -10.16 -5.77 19.89
N THR A 71 -10.42 -5.31 18.67
CA THR A 71 -9.42 -5.21 17.59
C THR A 71 -8.35 -4.17 17.89
N LEU A 72 -8.72 -2.95 18.27
CA LEU A 72 -7.76 -1.91 18.68
C LEU A 72 -6.92 -2.33 19.89
N SER A 73 -7.50 -3.08 20.84
CA SER A 73 -6.75 -3.62 21.98
C SER A 73 -5.68 -4.62 21.56
N ARG A 74 -5.98 -5.49 20.58
CA ARG A 74 -5.00 -6.44 20.01
C ARG A 74 -3.92 -5.71 19.21
N TYR A 75 -4.31 -4.73 18.40
CA TYR A 75 -3.36 -3.92 17.65
C TYR A 75 -2.40 -3.13 18.55
N ALA A 76 -2.92 -2.48 19.59
CA ALA A 76 -2.09 -1.80 20.59
C ALA A 76 -1.12 -2.76 21.31
N ALA A 77 -1.51 -4.02 21.53
CA ALA A 77 -0.62 -5.03 22.09
C ALA A 77 0.50 -5.41 21.10
N ALA A 78 0.16 -5.61 19.82
CA ALA A 78 1.12 -5.87 18.75
C ALA A 78 2.10 -4.70 18.57
N GLN A 79 1.64 -3.44 18.65
CA GLN A 79 2.49 -2.25 18.67
C GLN A 79 3.51 -2.27 19.81
N ARG A 80 3.10 -2.60 21.04
CA ARG A 80 4.02 -2.69 22.19
C ARG A 80 5.02 -3.82 22.02
N GLU A 81 4.58 -4.95 21.49
CA GLU A 81 5.46 -6.10 21.25
C GLU A 81 6.48 -5.78 20.16
N ALA A 82 6.05 -5.12 19.08
CA ALA A 82 6.92 -4.67 17.99
C ALA A 82 7.92 -3.61 18.47
N GLN A 83 7.49 -2.61 19.24
CA GLN A 83 8.38 -1.63 19.88
C GLN A 83 9.41 -2.30 20.78
N SER A 84 8.97 -3.18 21.68
CA SER A 84 9.88 -3.92 22.58
C SER A 84 10.89 -4.75 21.78
N SER A 85 10.44 -5.47 20.75
CA SER A 85 11.31 -6.28 19.88
C SER A 85 12.35 -5.41 19.17
N TYR A 86 11.93 -4.25 18.66
CA TYR A 86 12.79 -3.28 18.00
C TYR A 86 13.81 -2.67 18.96
N GLU A 87 13.40 -2.28 20.17
CA GLU A 87 14.31 -1.74 21.20
C GLU A 87 15.36 -2.77 21.64
N HIS A 88 14.96 -4.04 21.82
CA HIS A 88 15.90 -5.12 22.12
C HIS A 88 16.89 -5.33 20.98
N ALA A 89 16.40 -5.38 19.75
CA ALA A 89 17.21 -5.50 18.56
C ALA A 89 18.20 -4.32 18.43
N GLN A 90 17.76 -3.09 18.65
CA GLN A 90 18.63 -1.91 18.61
C GLN A 90 19.70 -1.94 19.73
N ALA A 91 19.33 -2.40 20.93
CA ALA A 91 20.29 -2.55 22.03
C ALA A 91 21.34 -3.65 21.76
N ASP A 92 20.94 -4.74 21.10
CA ASP A 92 21.86 -5.79 20.64
C ASP A 92 22.78 -5.32 19.52
N PHE A 93 22.25 -4.53 18.59
CA PHE A 93 23.03 -3.87 17.55
C PHE A 93 24.11 -2.97 18.17
N ASP A 94 23.75 -2.08 19.10
CA ASP A 94 24.69 -1.17 19.76
C ASP A 94 25.76 -1.89 20.59
N ARG A 95 25.39 -2.99 21.26
CA ARG A 95 26.35 -3.84 21.97
C ARG A 95 27.34 -4.48 20.99
N SER A 96 26.83 -5.06 19.92
CA SER A 96 27.63 -5.74 18.91
C SER A 96 28.52 -4.77 18.12
N ALA A 97 28.02 -3.56 17.79
CA ALA A 97 28.78 -2.49 17.16
C ALA A 97 30.00 -2.07 18.00
N ARG A 98 29.81 -1.91 19.31
CA ARG A 98 30.90 -1.59 20.25
C ARG A 98 31.94 -2.71 20.32
N ALA A 99 31.51 -3.97 20.33
CA ALA A 99 32.40 -5.12 20.34
C ALA A 99 33.26 -5.18 19.07
N VAL A 100 32.65 -5.06 17.87
CA VAL A 100 33.37 -5.02 16.59
C VAL A 100 34.33 -3.83 16.51
N ARG A 101 33.93 -2.65 17.00
CA ARG A 101 34.82 -1.47 17.03
C ARG A 101 36.04 -1.67 17.94
N SER A 102 35.89 -2.44 19.01
CA SER A 102 36.98 -2.76 19.94
C SER A 102 37.88 -3.91 19.45
N ASN A 103 37.30 -4.86 18.72
CA ASN A 103 38.00 -5.98 18.09
C ASN A 103 37.36 -6.28 16.73
N PRO A 104 37.95 -5.80 15.62
CA PRO A 104 37.41 -5.99 14.28
C PRO A 104 37.34 -7.45 13.82
N LEU A 105 38.01 -8.36 14.53
CA LEU A 105 38.02 -9.81 14.24
C LEU A 105 37.02 -10.59 15.11
N ASP A 106 36.15 -9.91 15.86
CA ASP A 106 35.09 -10.54 16.64
C ASP A 106 33.93 -10.99 15.73
N ILE A 107 34.11 -12.15 15.10
CA ILE A 107 33.14 -12.75 14.18
C ILE A 107 31.75 -12.94 14.82
N PRO A 108 31.61 -13.42 16.08
CA PRO A 108 30.32 -13.46 16.75
C PRO A 108 29.63 -12.10 16.86
N ALA A 109 30.36 -11.03 17.19
CA ALA A 109 29.79 -9.69 17.24
C ALA A 109 29.38 -9.16 15.86
N ALA A 110 30.15 -9.47 14.81
CA ALA A 110 29.79 -9.12 13.44
C ALA A 110 28.50 -9.83 12.97
N LEU A 111 28.33 -11.11 13.32
CA LEU A 111 27.10 -11.86 13.03
C LEU A 111 25.89 -11.30 13.80
N ASN A 112 26.08 -10.95 15.08
CA ASN A 112 25.00 -10.37 15.89
C ASN A 112 24.55 -8.98 15.40
N LEU A 113 25.42 -8.19 14.75
CA LEU A 113 25.02 -6.93 14.10
C LEU A 113 24.00 -7.16 12.98
N VAL A 114 24.20 -8.19 12.16
CA VAL A 114 23.29 -8.53 11.06
C VAL A 114 21.98 -9.08 11.62
N GLN A 115 22.06 -10.02 12.57
CA GLN A 115 20.88 -10.62 13.20
C GLN A 115 20.01 -9.61 13.95
N SER A 116 20.62 -8.67 14.66
CA SER A 116 19.88 -7.60 15.35
C SER A 116 19.17 -6.66 14.36
N ARG A 117 19.79 -6.34 13.22
CA ARG A 117 19.13 -5.53 12.18
C ARG A 117 17.94 -6.27 11.57
N LEU A 118 18.07 -7.57 11.28
CA LEU A 118 16.96 -8.42 10.81
C LEU A 118 15.84 -8.53 11.84
N ALA A 119 16.16 -8.67 13.13
CA ALA A 119 15.17 -8.72 14.20
C ALA A 119 14.38 -7.40 14.33
N ALA A 120 15.03 -6.25 14.12
CA ALA A 120 14.38 -4.94 14.09
C ALA A 120 13.42 -4.81 12.89
N PHE A 121 13.81 -5.31 11.72
CA PHE A 121 12.95 -5.35 10.53
C PHE A 121 11.76 -6.30 10.69
N GLY A 122 12.00 -7.51 11.19
CA GLY A 122 10.91 -8.47 11.48
C GLY A 122 9.90 -7.91 12.50
N ALA A 123 10.32 -7.04 13.41
CA ALA A 123 9.41 -6.35 14.32
C ALA A 123 8.50 -5.33 13.59
N LEU A 124 9.03 -4.61 12.60
CA LEU A 124 8.26 -3.68 11.77
C LEU A 124 7.28 -4.41 10.83
N GLY A 125 7.72 -5.49 10.18
CA GLY A 125 6.85 -6.30 9.32
C GLY A 125 5.66 -6.90 10.08
N ARG A 126 5.89 -7.44 11.29
CA ARG A 126 4.80 -7.92 12.17
C ARG A 126 3.84 -6.81 12.59
N LEU A 127 4.32 -5.58 12.74
CA LEU A 127 3.45 -4.44 13.05
C LEU A 127 2.56 -4.08 11.84
N GLN A 128 3.11 -4.07 10.63
CA GLN A 128 2.35 -3.82 9.41
C GLN A 128 1.28 -4.89 9.18
N GLU A 129 1.63 -6.16 9.36
CA GLU A 129 0.67 -7.28 9.30
C GLU A 129 -0.46 -7.11 10.34
N ALA A 130 -0.11 -6.79 11.59
CA ALA A 130 -1.09 -6.55 12.64
C ALA A 130 -1.98 -5.32 12.35
N ALA A 131 -1.45 -4.28 11.69
CA ALA A 131 -2.21 -3.12 11.27
C ALA A 131 -3.23 -3.49 10.18
N SER A 132 -2.80 -4.25 9.16
CA SER A 132 -3.68 -4.73 8.08
C SER A 132 -4.82 -5.61 8.60
N ILE A 133 -4.51 -6.57 9.48
CA ILE A 133 -5.53 -7.41 10.13
C ILE A 133 -6.50 -6.55 10.95
N ALA A 134 -5.99 -5.58 11.71
CA ALA A 134 -6.83 -4.70 12.50
C ALA A 134 -7.74 -3.82 11.63
N ALA A 135 -7.24 -3.28 10.52
CA ALA A 135 -8.02 -2.52 9.57
C ALA A 135 -9.15 -3.36 8.96
N GLY A 136 -8.85 -4.58 8.48
CA GLY A 136 -9.85 -5.50 7.95
C GLY A 136 -10.94 -5.88 8.97
N GLU A 137 -10.56 -6.14 10.22
CA GLU A 137 -11.52 -6.43 11.29
C GLU A 137 -12.38 -5.21 11.68
N LEU A 138 -11.83 -4.00 11.62
CA LEU A 138 -12.57 -2.76 11.89
C LEU A 138 -13.60 -2.46 10.80
N ARG A 139 -13.24 -2.64 9.52
CA ARG A 139 -14.17 -2.58 8.38
C ARG A 139 -15.28 -3.64 8.48
N ALA A 140 -14.93 -4.85 8.88
CA ALA A 140 -15.93 -5.90 9.13
C ALA A 140 -16.87 -5.55 10.31
N ALA A 141 -16.37 -4.85 11.33
CA ALA A 141 -17.17 -4.40 12.46
C ALA A 141 -18.10 -3.21 12.12
N SER A 142 -17.74 -2.38 11.14
CA SER A 142 -18.56 -1.25 10.67
C SER A 142 -19.68 -1.69 9.70
N GLY A 143 -19.52 -2.82 9.00
CA GLY A 143 -20.59 -3.45 8.22
C GLY A 143 -20.83 -2.86 6.84
N GLU A 144 -19.75 -2.56 6.11
CA GLU A 144 -19.70 -1.93 4.77
C GLU A 144 -20.58 -2.57 3.67
N ASP A 145 -21.07 -3.80 3.81
CA ASP A 145 -21.95 -4.46 2.82
C ASP A 145 -23.45 -4.13 2.93
N ARG A 146 -23.85 -2.90 3.24
CA ARG A 146 -25.27 -2.48 3.16
C ARG A 146 -25.48 -1.20 2.36
N ALA A 147 -25.87 -1.40 1.10
CA ALA A 147 -26.50 -0.38 0.25
C ALA A 147 -27.63 0.36 1.00
N ASP A 148 -27.70 1.67 0.76
CA ASP A 148 -28.53 2.71 1.39
C ASP A 148 -28.08 3.13 2.80
N ARG A 149 -27.23 4.18 2.85
CA ARG A 149 -26.64 4.78 4.07
C ARG A 149 -27.65 4.89 5.22
N PRO A 150 -27.50 4.09 6.29
CA PRO A 150 -28.51 4.02 7.33
C PRO A 150 -28.27 5.04 8.45
N TRP A 151 -29.35 5.44 9.14
CA TRP A 151 -29.40 6.44 10.22
C TRP A 151 -28.46 6.25 11.43
N TRP A 152 -27.67 5.16 11.47
CA TRP A 152 -26.69 4.89 12.52
C TRP A 152 -25.30 5.46 12.22
N ASP A 153 -25.07 6.03 11.03
CA ASP A 153 -23.93 6.91 10.74
C ASP A 153 -24.38 8.38 10.53
N PRO A 154 -24.55 9.17 11.61
CA PRO A 154 -25.06 10.53 11.54
C PRO A 154 -23.97 11.63 11.60
N PHE A 155 -22.68 11.28 11.61
CA PHE A 155 -21.59 12.26 11.80
C PHE A 155 -20.43 12.19 10.79
N GLY A 156 -20.38 11.22 9.88
CA GLY A 156 -19.34 11.17 8.85
C GLY A 156 -17.92 11.09 9.43
N TRP A 157 -17.76 10.34 10.53
CA TRP A 157 -16.47 10.18 11.24
C TRP A 157 -15.52 9.20 10.55
N PHE A 158 -16.03 8.47 9.57
CA PHE A 158 -15.27 7.62 8.68
C PHE A 158 -15.50 8.19 7.28
N ASN A 159 -14.79 9.26 6.95
CA ASN A 159 -14.32 9.39 5.59
C ASN A 159 -13.12 8.45 5.54
N ASP A 160 -13.42 7.27 5.01
CA ASP A 160 -12.59 6.21 4.49
C ASP A 160 -11.09 6.57 4.40
N GLU A 161 -10.23 5.86 5.14
CA GLU A 161 -8.79 5.68 4.78
C GLU A 161 -8.66 5.07 3.36
N ASP A 162 -9.78 4.62 2.79
CA ASP A 162 -9.94 4.10 1.45
C ASP A 162 -10.40 5.18 0.44
N ASP A 163 -10.62 6.44 0.83
CA ASP A 163 -10.92 7.55 -0.08
C ASP A 163 -9.76 8.57 -0.16
N PRO A 164 -9.50 9.16 -1.35
CA PRO A 164 -8.50 10.20 -1.50
C PRO A 164 -8.83 11.46 -0.68
N ASP A 165 -7.86 11.99 0.08
CA ASP A 165 -8.06 13.02 1.10
C ASP A 165 -7.13 14.25 0.98
N GLU A 166 -6.04 14.15 0.20
CA GLU A 166 -5.18 15.27 -0.16
C GLU A 166 -5.65 15.92 -1.46
N ARG A 167 -5.88 17.24 -1.45
CA ARG A 167 -6.30 17.96 -2.65
C ARG A 167 -5.14 18.05 -3.66
N VAL A 168 -5.41 17.69 -4.91
CA VAL A 168 -4.42 17.81 -5.99
C VAL A 168 -4.09 19.26 -6.34
N SER A 169 -2.91 19.46 -6.94
CA SER A 169 -2.52 20.74 -7.53
C SER A 169 -1.79 20.54 -8.85
N GLU A 170 -1.75 21.57 -9.69
CA GLU A 170 -1.14 21.54 -11.03
C GLU A 170 0.35 21.11 -11.01
N SER A 171 1.05 21.28 -9.88
CA SER A 171 2.47 20.91 -9.74
C SER A 171 2.76 19.40 -9.84
N ILE A 172 1.73 18.56 -9.83
CA ILE A 172 1.84 17.12 -10.14
C ILE A 172 2.23 16.88 -11.60
N MET A 173 2.09 17.89 -12.49
CA MET A 173 2.55 17.81 -13.88
C MET A 173 3.79 18.67 -14.17
N ASP A 174 4.51 19.13 -13.16
CA ASP A 174 5.80 19.81 -13.37
C ASP A 174 6.79 18.88 -14.10
N ASP A 175 7.80 19.44 -14.77
CA ASP A 175 8.73 18.67 -15.61
C ASP A 175 9.45 17.53 -14.85
N ASP A 176 9.63 17.66 -13.54
CA ASP A 176 10.23 16.66 -12.65
C ASP A 176 9.26 15.53 -12.23
N ALA A 177 7.96 15.66 -12.49
CA ALA A 177 6.94 14.70 -12.07
C ALA A 177 6.82 13.43 -12.90
N PHE A 178 7.57 13.39 -14.00
CA PHE A 178 7.62 12.27 -14.91
C PHE A 178 8.92 11.48 -14.78
N ASP A 179 9.80 11.87 -13.84
CA ASP A 179 10.98 11.09 -13.55
C ASP A 179 10.58 9.81 -12.81
N ALA A 180 10.73 8.68 -13.49
CA ALA A 180 10.55 7.36 -12.90
C ALA A 180 11.41 7.19 -11.63
N GLU A 181 12.54 7.91 -11.54
CA GLU A 181 13.47 7.86 -10.41
C GLU A 181 12.93 8.47 -9.12
N ASP A 182 11.95 9.37 -9.22
CA ASP A 182 11.40 10.08 -8.07
C ASP A 182 10.09 9.46 -7.56
N VAL A 183 9.45 8.56 -8.32
CA VAL A 183 8.25 7.85 -7.86
C VAL A 183 8.59 6.92 -6.70
N SER A 184 7.87 7.08 -5.60
CA SER A 184 7.97 6.28 -4.38
C SER A 184 6.60 5.84 -3.89
N GLN A 185 6.41 4.53 -3.73
CA GLN A 185 5.18 3.96 -3.16
C GLN A 185 4.96 4.47 -1.74
N GLY A 186 3.71 4.82 -1.46
CA GLY A 186 3.26 5.15 -0.11
C GLY A 186 2.97 3.90 0.72
N SER A 187 1.91 3.95 1.52
CA SER A 187 1.50 2.84 2.41
C SER A 187 0.39 1.95 1.82
N ILE A 188 0.12 2.07 0.52
CA ILE A 188 -0.88 1.28 -0.23
C ILE A 188 -0.20 0.02 -0.82
N GLY A 189 -0.92 -1.10 -0.90
CA GLY A 189 -0.40 -2.41 -1.36
C GLY A 189 -0.38 -2.62 -2.89
N ASP A 190 -0.21 -1.55 -3.65
CA ASP A 190 -0.46 -1.45 -5.09
C ASP A 190 0.80 -1.55 -5.96
N CYS A 191 1.87 -2.18 -5.44
CA CYS A 191 3.17 -2.29 -6.11
C CYS A 191 3.10 -2.79 -7.57
N PHE A 192 2.13 -3.65 -7.89
CA PHE A 192 1.88 -4.16 -9.23
C PHE A 192 1.47 -3.05 -10.21
N MET A 193 0.64 -2.11 -9.76
CA MET A 193 0.17 -0.95 -10.52
C MET A 193 1.27 0.11 -10.60
N LEU A 194 1.92 0.42 -9.47
CA LEU A 194 3.02 1.39 -9.46
C LEU A 194 4.19 0.94 -10.33
N SER A 195 4.52 -0.35 -10.35
CA SER A 195 5.54 -0.88 -11.26
C SER A 195 5.16 -0.70 -12.74
N SER A 196 3.87 -0.78 -13.08
CA SER A 196 3.39 -0.50 -14.43
C SER A 196 3.58 0.96 -14.82
N ILE A 197 3.25 1.90 -13.91
CA ILE A 197 3.48 3.34 -14.13
C ILE A 197 4.98 3.64 -14.23
N VAL A 198 5.80 3.10 -13.32
CA VAL A 198 7.25 3.27 -13.36
C VAL A 198 7.84 2.70 -14.66
N SER A 199 7.34 1.57 -15.16
CA SER A 199 7.78 1.01 -16.45
C SER A 199 7.41 1.92 -17.63
N LEU A 200 6.21 2.53 -17.62
CA LEU A 200 5.82 3.52 -18.63
C LEU A 200 6.76 4.73 -18.62
N LEU A 201 6.98 5.33 -17.44
CA LEU A 201 7.86 6.49 -17.26
C LEU A 201 9.34 6.18 -17.59
N SER A 202 9.74 4.91 -17.61
CA SER A 202 11.11 4.48 -17.96
C SER A 202 11.37 4.42 -19.48
N SER A 203 10.38 4.77 -20.31
CA SER A 203 10.47 4.73 -21.78
C SER A 203 9.94 6.02 -22.39
N ASP A 204 10.55 6.52 -23.47
CA ASP A 204 10.13 7.77 -24.13
C ASP A 204 8.65 7.72 -24.55
N GLY A 205 8.22 6.60 -25.15
CA GLY A 205 6.83 6.43 -25.59
C GLY A 205 5.84 6.22 -24.45
N GLY A 206 6.26 5.60 -23.35
CA GLY A 206 5.43 5.47 -22.15
C GLY A 206 5.29 6.77 -21.37
N ASP A 207 6.34 7.60 -21.29
CA ASP A 207 6.28 8.96 -20.76
C ASP A 207 5.29 9.83 -21.55
N GLU A 208 5.42 9.83 -22.88
CA GLU A 208 4.49 10.55 -23.77
C GLU A 208 3.05 10.05 -23.57
N PHE A 209 2.85 8.74 -23.47
CA PHE A 209 1.54 8.16 -23.19
C PHE A 209 0.93 8.67 -21.89
N ILE A 210 1.68 8.73 -20.78
CA ILE A 210 1.17 9.25 -19.50
C ILE A 210 0.83 10.74 -19.62
N ARG A 211 1.66 11.54 -20.29
CA ARG A 211 1.42 12.98 -20.51
C ARG A 211 0.15 13.25 -21.32
N GLU A 212 -0.16 12.40 -22.29
CA GLU A 212 -1.36 12.54 -23.11
C GLU A 212 -2.64 12.09 -22.38
N ASN A 213 -2.51 11.19 -21.40
CA ASN A 213 -3.63 10.59 -20.68
C ASN A 213 -3.93 11.24 -19.32
N VAL A 214 -3.22 12.31 -18.96
CA VAL A 214 -3.50 13.12 -17.78
C VAL A 214 -3.60 14.59 -18.17
N ARG A 215 -4.71 15.25 -17.80
CA ARG A 215 -4.90 16.69 -18.06
C ARG A 215 -5.47 17.44 -16.87
N TRP A 216 -4.90 18.61 -16.58
CA TRP A 216 -5.44 19.54 -15.59
C TRP A 216 -6.71 20.25 -16.09
N ASP A 217 -7.72 20.37 -15.23
CA ASP A 217 -8.94 21.15 -15.45
C ASP A 217 -8.98 22.32 -14.45
N ALA A 218 -8.52 23.50 -14.88
CA ALA A 218 -8.41 24.68 -14.03
C ALA A 218 -9.77 25.19 -13.52
N ASP A 219 -10.87 24.94 -14.25
CA ASP A 219 -12.21 25.38 -13.84
C ASP A 219 -12.75 24.52 -12.69
N LYS A 220 -12.37 23.23 -12.66
CA LYS A 220 -12.76 22.30 -11.60
C LYS A 220 -11.71 22.14 -10.50
N GLY A 221 -10.47 22.55 -10.76
CA GLY A 221 -9.34 22.40 -9.84
C GLY A 221 -9.01 20.94 -9.54
N GLY A 222 -8.91 20.12 -10.59
CA GLY A 222 -8.56 18.69 -10.53
C GLY A 222 -8.07 18.16 -11.88
N PHE A 223 -7.67 16.89 -11.92
CA PHE A 223 -7.18 16.23 -13.13
C PHE A 223 -8.25 15.36 -13.78
N TRP A 224 -8.18 15.20 -15.09
CA TRP A 224 -8.79 14.08 -15.78
C TRP A 224 -7.70 13.07 -16.10
N VAL A 225 -7.93 11.83 -15.72
CA VAL A 225 -7.06 10.68 -15.97
C VAL A 225 -7.81 9.73 -16.88
N THR A 226 -7.21 9.33 -18.00
CA THR A 226 -7.76 8.29 -18.86
C THR A 226 -7.40 6.93 -18.30
N LEU A 227 -8.42 6.13 -18.00
CA LEU A 227 -8.31 4.69 -17.80
C LEU A 227 -8.95 3.97 -18.98
N TYR A 228 -8.79 2.66 -19.06
CA TYR A 228 -9.35 1.87 -20.14
C TYR A 228 -10.20 0.71 -19.61
N SER A 229 -11.32 0.43 -20.26
CA SER A 229 -12.12 -0.77 -20.00
C SER A 229 -12.36 -1.52 -21.29
N ASN A 230 -11.79 -2.72 -21.40
CA ASN A 230 -11.81 -3.52 -22.65
C ASN A 230 -11.25 -2.74 -23.85
N GLY A 231 -10.15 -2.00 -23.64
CA GLY A 231 -9.49 -1.17 -24.66
C GLY A 231 -10.18 0.15 -25.00
N GLU A 232 -11.36 0.44 -24.44
CA GLU A 232 -12.05 1.72 -24.67
C GLU A 232 -11.64 2.76 -23.61
N PRO A 233 -11.26 3.99 -24.00
CA PRO A 233 -10.85 5.02 -23.07
C PRO A 233 -12.01 5.59 -22.27
N GLU A 234 -11.77 5.81 -20.98
CA GLU A 234 -12.70 6.35 -20.00
C GLU A 234 -12.02 7.45 -19.16
N GLU A 235 -12.53 8.68 -19.24
CA GLU A 235 -12.00 9.78 -18.44
C GLU A 235 -12.58 9.76 -17.01
N VAL A 236 -11.70 9.70 -16.02
CA VAL A 236 -12.02 9.79 -14.59
C VAL A 236 -11.53 11.12 -14.04
N PHE A 237 -12.39 11.84 -13.32
CA PHE A 237 -12.01 13.11 -12.71
C PHE A 237 -11.48 12.90 -11.29
N VAL A 238 -10.29 13.42 -11.01
CA VAL A 238 -9.55 13.28 -9.76
C VAL A 238 -9.35 14.65 -9.12
N GLU A 239 -10.03 14.91 -8.01
CA GLU A 239 -9.89 16.15 -7.22
C GLU A 239 -9.01 15.96 -5.97
N HIS A 240 -8.90 14.72 -5.50
CA HIS A 240 -8.11 14.36 -4.33
C HIS A 240 -7.29 13.10 -4.63
N VAL A 241 -6.14 13.00 -3.98
CA VAL A 241 -5.24 11.85 -3.95
C VAL A 241 -5.07 11.37 -2.51
N PHE A 242 -4.59 10.15 -2.33
CA PHE A 242 -4.31 9.62 -1.00
C PHE A 242 -3.10 10.33 -0.37
N ASP A 243 -3.24 10.87 0.84
CA ASP A 243 -2.13 11.46 1.61
C ASP A 243 -1.01 10.43 1.86
N ASN A 244 -1.36 9.15 2.00
CA ASN A 244 -0.41 8.04 2.11
C ASN A 244 -0.16 7.31 0.79
N GLY A 245 -0.55 7.86 -0.36
CA GLY A 245 -0.34 7.29 -1.70
C GLY A 245 1.07 7.55 -2.26
N ALA A 246 1.23 7.36 -3.56
CA ALA A 246 2.51 7.54 -4.23
C ALA A 246 3.04 8.99 -4.16
N ARG A 247 4.30 9.14 -3.76
CA ARG A 247 4.97 10.44 -3.57
C ARG A 247 6.15 10.59 -4.52
N GLN A 248 6.60 11.84 -4.67
CA GLN A 248 7.85 12.18 -5.33
C GLN A 248 8.57 13.32 -4.61
N ASN A 249 9.89 13.31 -4.71
CA ASN A 249 10.72 14.38 -4.18
C ASN A 249 10.36 15.71 -4.83
N ASP A 250 10.29 16.78 -4.04
CA ASP A 250 10.22 18.14 -4.56
C ASP A 250 11.20 19.04 -3.78
N TRP A 251 12.21 19.55 -4.51
CA TRP A 251 13.24 20.42 -3.96
C TRP A 251 12.70 21.80 -3.51
N GLN A 252 11.56 22.25 -4.03
CA GLN A 252 10.87 23.45 -3.55
C GLN A 252 10.09 23.18 -2.25
N TRP A 253 9.58 21.96 -2.07
CA TRP A 253 8.85 21.52 -0.88
C TRP A 253 9.78 21.16 0.30
N LEU A 254 11.04 20.84 0.04
CA LEU A 254 12.11 20.66 1.05
C LEU A 254 12.32 21.88 1.98
N ILE A 255 11.86 23.08 1.59
CA ILE A 255 11.92 24.31 2.40
C ILE A 255 10.74 24.39 3.40
N PHE A 256 9.63 23.67 3.12
CA PHE A 256 8.40 23.66 3.92
C PHE A 256 8.08 22.28 4.55
N GLY A 257 8.82 21.24 4.18
CA GLY A 257 8.86 19.93 4.81
C GLY A 257 7.88 18.92 4.25
N GLY A 258 8.30 18.10 3.27
CA GLY A 258 7.58 16.94 2.74
C GLY A 258 7.80 16.70 1.24
N ASP A 259 7.26 15.58 0.75
CA ASP A 259 7.24 15.16 -0.67
C ASP A 259 5.88 15.52 -1.29
N LYS A 260 5.81 15.79 -2.60
CA LYS A 260 4.53 16.06 -3.29
C LYS A 260 3.91 14.76 -3.82
N PRO A 261 2.58 14.69 -4.04
CA PRO A 261 1.99 13.55 -4.75
C PRO A 261 2.62 13.39 -6.13
N SER A 262 2.88 12.14 -6.54
CA SER A 262 3.41 11.87 -7.87
C SER A 262 2.30 11.70 -8.91
N ILE A 263 2.67 11.63 -10.19
CA ILE A 263 1.72 11.30 -11.26
C ILE A 263 1.03 9.94 -11.01
N ALA A 264 1.72 9.00 -10.35
CA ALA A 264 1.17 7.69 -10.01
C ALA A 264 0.02 7.78 -9.00
N ALA A 265 0.01 8.80 -8.12
CA ALA A 265 -1.08 9.01 -7.16
C ALA A 265 -2.41 9.39 -7.84
N LEU A 266 -2.34 10.01 -9.03
CA LEU A 266 -3.53 10.27 -9.83
C LEU A 266 -4.15 8.97 -10.36
N TYR A 267 -3.31 8.01 -10.78
CA TYR A 267 -3.76 6.69 -11.22
C TYR A 267 -4.29 5.84 -10.07
N GLU A 268 -3.65 5.87 -8.89
CA GLU A 268 -4.20 5.28 -7.65
C GLU A 268 -5.64 5.75 -7.42
N SER A 269 -5.83 7.07 -7.46
CA SER A 269 -7.12 7.71 -7.16
C SER A 269 -8.16 7.47 -8.27
N ALA A 270 -7.75 7.48 -9.53
CA ALA A 270 -8.62 7.19 -10.66
C ALA A 270 -9.11 5.72 -10.63
N LEU A 271 -8.20 4.78 -10.38
CA LEU A 271 -8.53 3.35 -10.25
C LEU A 271 -9.43 3.10 -9.04
N ARG A 272 -9.19 3.81 -7.92
CA ARG A 272 -10.08 3.80 -6.76
C ARG A 272 -11.49 4.28 -7.09
N GLU A 273 -11.62 5.42 -7.76
CA GLU A 273 -12.92 6.00 -8.12
C GLU A 273 -13.70 5.06 -9.05
N LYS A 274 -12.99 4.40 -9.97
CA LYS A 274 -13.59 3.54 -10.99
C LYS A 274 -13.92 2.13 -10.51
N TYR A 275 -13.01 1.49 -9.76
CA TYR A 275 -13.06 0.06 -9.43
C TYR A 275 -13.12 -0.23 -7.92
N GLY A 276 -12.97 0.80 -7.07
CA GLY A 276 -12.97 0.67 -5.62
C GLY A 276 -11.60 0.31 -5.03
N TYR A 277 -11.46 0.46 -3.71
CA TYR A 277 -10.16 0.31 -3.02
C TYR A 277 -9.61 -1.11 -3.06
N SER A 278 -10.50 -2.11 -3.13
CA SER A 278 -10.12 -3.53 -3.25
C SER A 278 -9.29 -3.81 -4.50
N PHE A 279 -9.32 -2.93 -5.51
CA PHE A 279 -8.45 -3.04 -6.66
C PHE A 279 -6.99 -2.71 -6.33
N LEU A 280 -6.74 -1.78 -5.39
CA LEU A 280 -5.41 -1.31 -5.02
C LEU A 280 -4.72 -2.22 -3.97
N ASP A 281 -5.49 -3.06 -3.27
CA ASP A 281 -4.99 -3.94 -2.21
C ASP A 281 -4.56 -5.32 -2.75
N GLY A 282 -3.43 -5.33 -3.46
CA GLY A 282 -2.84 -6.54 -4.03
C GLY A 282 -3.49 -6.98 -5.34
N GLY A 283 -2.67 -7.11 -6.38
CA GLY A 283 -3.16 -7.39 -7.72
C GLY A 283 -2.09 -7.97 -8.64
N VAL A 284 -2.43 -7.99 -9.92
CA VAL A 284 -1.60 -8.58 -10.98
C VAL A 284 -1.16 -7.48 -11.94
N PRO A 285 0.14 -7.38 -12.29
CA PRO A 285 0.62 -6.36 -13.21
C PRO A 285 -0.10 -6.36 -14.56
N SER A 286 -0.51 -7.52 -15.09
CA SER A 286 -1.22 -7.59 -16.38
C SER A 286 -2.56 -6.87 -16.34
N GLU A 287 -3.35 -7.05 -15.27
CA GLU A 287 -4.61 -6.33 -15.08
C GLU A 287 -4.37 -4.82 -14.95
N ALA A 288 -3.38 -4.39 -14.14
CA ALA A 288 -3.07 -2.96 -14.02
C ALA A 288 -2.66 -2.34 -15.35
N MET A 289 -1.79 -3.02 -16.11
CA MET A 289 -1.33 -2.55 -17.42
C MET A 289 -2.51 -2.40 -18.38
N GLU A 290 -3.44 -3.37 -18.42
CA GLU A 290 -4.64 -3.26 -19.28
C GLU A 290 -5.52 -2.07 -18.90
N TYR A 291 -5.77 -1.83 -17.60
CA TYR A 291 -6.58 -0.67 -17.16
C TYR A 291 -5.89 0.68 -17.39
N ILE A 292 -4.56 0.73 -17.36
CA ILE A 292 -3.78 1.96 -17.57
C ILE A 292 -3.60 2.25 -19.07
N THR A 293 -3.32 1.23 -19.88
CA THR A 293 -2.91 1.42 -21.28
C THR A 293 -3.99 1.12 -22.31
N GLY A 294 -4.99 0.32 -21.95
CA GLY A 294 -5.99 -0.21 -22.88
C GLY A 294 -5.45 -1.13 -23.96
N LYS A 295 -4.20 -1.57 -23.83
CA LYS A 295 -3.55 -2.50 -24.76
C LYS A 295 -3.73 -3.93 -24.28
N ASP A 296 -3.65 -4.85 -25.23
CA ASP A 296 -3.48 -6.27 -24.91
C ASP A 296 -2.15 -6.44 -24.14
N VAL A 297 -2.19 -7.29 -23.11
CA VAL A 297 -1.03 -7.58 -22.26
C VAL A 297 -0.67 -9.05 -22.40
N ASP A 298 0.59 -9.29 -22.76
CA ASP A 298 1.16 -10.64 -22.75
C ASP A 298 1.62 -10.99 -21.34
N GLU A 299 1.19 -12.15 -20.84
CA GLU A 299 1.60 -12.66 -19.54
C GLU A 299 2.33 -14.00 -19.70
N ILE A 300 3.55 -14.05 -19.19
CA ILE A 300 4.34 -15.28 -19.07
C ILE A 300 4.42 -15.64 -17.60
N SER A 301 4.03 -16.85 -17.22
CA SER A 301 4.13 -17.31 -15.84
C SER A 301 4.39 -18.82 -15.72
N THR A 302 5.01 -19.21 -14.61
CA THR A 302 5.15 -20.61 -14.23
C THR A 302 4.07 -21.02 -13.22
N SER A 303 3.44 -22.16 -13.46
CA SER A 303 2.34 -22.64 -12.61
C SER A 303 2.78 -23.15 -11.23
N ASP A 304 4.06 -23.46 -11.06
CA ASP A 304 4.68 -23.91 -9.81
C ASP A 304 5.50 -22.81 -9.11
N TYR A 305 5.43 -21.57 -9.62
CA TYR A 305 6.21 -20.42 -9.14
C TYR A 305 7.73 -20.61 -9.26
N SER A 306 8.18 -21.47 -10.17
CA SER A 306 9.58 -21.52 -10.58
C SER A 306 9.96 -20.25 -11.37
N GLY A 307 11.22 -19.86 -11.36
CA GLY A 307 11.62 -18.70 -12.15
C GLY A 307 11.50 -18.93 -13.66
N LEU A 308 11.37 -17.83 -14.40
CA LEU A 308 11.24 -17.79 -15.85
C LEU A 308 12.49 -18.33 -16.55
N SER A 309 12.32 -18.85 -17.76
CA SER A 309 13.42 -19.39 -18.54
C SER A 309 14.23 -18.28 -19.23
N SER A 310 15.47 -18.59 -19.62
CA SER A 310 16.30 -17.65 -20.37
C SER A 310 15.67 -17.24 -21.71
N SER A 311 14.86 -18.11 -22.33
CA SER A 311 14.12 -17.76 -23.56
C SER A 311 12.99 -16.76 -23.29
N ASP A 312 12.35 -16.82 -22.12
CA ASP A 312 11.33 -15.84 -21.76
C ASP A 312 11.97 -14.44 -21.61
N PHE A 313 13.16 -14.37 -20.98
CA PHE A 313 13.90 -13.10 -20.91
C PHE A 313 14.44 -12.60 -22.25
N GLU A 314 14.68 -13.49 -23.22
CA GLU A 314 15.04 -13.10 -24.60
C GLU A 314 13.83 -12.43 -25.30
N GLU A 315 12.62 -12.96 -25.12
CA GLU A 315 11.38 -12.35 -25.63
C GLU A 315 11.08 -11.00 -24.94
N LEU A 316 11.16 -10.94 -23.61
CA LEU A 316 10.97 -9.68 -22.87
C LEU A 316 12.00 -8.62 -23.25
N ARG A 317 13.23 -9.03 -23.58
CA ARG A 317 14.27 -8.13 -24.06
C ARG A 317 13.88 -7.47 -25.40
N GLU A 318 13.23 -8.21 -26.30
CA GLU A 318 12.73 -7.65 -27.55
C GLU A 318 11.68 -6.57 -27.27
N VAL A 319 10.71 -6.85 -26.38
CA VAL A 319 9.69 -5.88 -25.96
C VAL A 319 10.31 -4.59 -25.43
N VAL A 320 11.26 -4.68 -24.48
CA VAL A 320 11.91 -3.49 -23.90
C VAL A 320 12.72 -2.72 -24.95
N ASN A 321 13.41 -3.41 -25.87
CA ASN A 321 14.18 -2.74 -26.93
C ASN A 321 13.30 -2.01 -27.95
N ASP A 322 12.07 -2.49 -28.15
CA ASP A 322 11.07 -1.87 -29.03
C ASP A 322 10.26 -0.78 -28.32
N GLY A 323 10.67 -0.38 -27.11
CA GLY A 323 10.04 0.69 -26.33
C GLY A 323 8.80 0.24 -25.54
N GLY A 324 8.57 -1.07 -25.43
CA GLY A 324 7.51 -1.66 -24.62
C GLY A 324 7.84 -1.69 -23.13
N GLN A 325 6.81 -1.96 -22.34
CA GLN A 325 6.81 -1.96 -20.89
C GLN A 325 6.81 -3.40 -20.38
N VAL A 326 7.61 -3.68 -19.34
CA VAL A 326 7.72 -5.00 -18.72
C VAL A 326 7.74 -4.86 -17.20
N VAL A 327 6.91 -5.68 -16.53
CA VAL A 327 6.85 -5.78 -15.07
C VAL A 327 7.04 -7.22 -14.64
N LEU A 328 7.97 -7.46 -13.71
CA LEU A 328 8.27 -8.78 -13.16
C LEU A 328 7.62 -8.95 -11.78
N SER A 329 7.16 -10.18 -11.48
CA SER A 329 6.71 -10.56 -10.14
C SER A 329 7.72 -11.47 -9.46
N SER A 330 8.09 -11.11 -8.23
CA SER A 330 9.08 -11.79 -7.41
C SER A 330 8.54 -13.06 -6.73
N PRO A 331 9.40 -13.90 -6.10
CA PRO A 331 8.98 -15.12 -5.43
C PRO A 331 7.90 -14.87 -4.39
N ARG A 332 7.00 -15.84 -4.16
CA ARG A 332 5.89 -15.70 -3.19
C ARG A 332 6.28 -15.89 -1.71
N GLY A 333 7.53 -16.21 -1.43
CA GLY A 333 8.01 -16.40 -0.06
C GLY A 333 9.48 -16.81 0.01
N GLY A 334 10.03 -16.77 1.22
CA GLY A 334 11.46 -17.00 1.48
C GLY A 334 12.25 -15.69 1.55
N GLU A 335 13.47 -15.77 2.08
CA GLU A 335 14.42 -14.66 2.05
C GLU A 335 15.36 -14.87 0.86
N HIS A 336 15.44 -13.87 -0.03
CA HIS A 336 16.22 -13.95 -1.27
C HIS A 336 17.24 -12.82 -1.29
N GLN A 337 18.41 -13.06 -0.71
CA GLN A 337 19.54 -12.12 -0.76
C GLN A 337 20.41 -12.43 -1.98
N ILE A 338 20.60 -11.41 -2.81
CA ILE A 338 21.45 -11.50 -4.00
C ILE A 338 22.42 -10.33 -4.09
N THR A 339 23.54 -10.56 -4.77
CA THR A 339 24.47 -9.50 -5.14
C THR A 339 23.97 -8.82 -6.42
N VAL A 340 23.72 -7.53 -6.36
CA VAL A 340 23.29 -6.71 -7.51
C VAL A 340 24.32 -5.64 -7.84
N GLU A 341 24.30 -5.16 -9.07
CA GLU A 341 25.14 -4.06 -9.56
C GLU A 341 24.29 -2.79 -9.71
N ALA A 342 24.76 -1.68 -9.17
CA ALA A 342 24.13 -0.37 -9.34
C ALA A 342 24.58 0.30 -10.66
N PRO A 343 23.88 1.35 -11.16
CA PRO A 343 24.26 2.04 -12.39
C PRO A 343 25.69 2.60 -12.41
N ASP A 344 26.27 2.89 -11.24
CA ASP A 344 27.65 3.34 -11.10
C ASP A 344 28.70 2.21 -11.16
N GLY A 345 28.25 0.96 -11.36
CA GLY A 345 29.08 -0.25 -11.42
C GLY A 345 29.47 -0.80 -10.04
N SER A 346 28.97 -0.23 -8.94
CA SER A 346 29.20 -0.76 -7.60
C SER A 346 28.30 -1.95 -7.32
N THR A 347 28.80 -2.94 -6.57
CA THR A 347 28.04 -4.13 -6.18
C THR A 347 27.59 -4.04 -4.73
N ARG A 348 26.38 -4.53 -4.43
CA ARG A 348 25.82 -4.58 -3.08
C ARG A 348 24.88 -5.75 -2.92
N GLU A 349 24.70 -6.21 -1.67
CA GLU A 349 23.66 -7.18 -1.33
C GLU A 349 22.32 -6.46 -1.21
N VAL A 350 21.27 -7.06 -1.77
CA VAL A 350 19.88 -6.62 -1.62
C VAL A 350 18.97 -7.78 -1.30
N GLU A 351 17.86 -7.50 -0.64
CA GLU A 351 16.77 -8.45 -0.45
C GLU A 351 15.72 -8.25 -1.54
N ILE A 352 15.45 -9.28 -2.34
CA ILE A 352 14.31 -9.28 -3.24
C ILE A 352 13.04 -9.50 -2.43
N VAL A 353 12.24 -8.44 -2.28
CA VAL A 353 10.94 -8.45 -1.60
C VAL A 353 10.05 -9.51 -2.24
N THR A 354 9.43 -10.35 -1.41
CA THR A 354 8.54 -11.43 -1.86
C THR A 354 7.12 -10.95 -2.11
N GLY A 355 6.42 -11.59 -3.05
CA GLY A 355 5.06 -11.22 -3.43
C GLY A 355 4.95 -9.81 -4.01
N HIS A 356 6.04 -9.32 -4.61
CA HIS A 356 6.22 -7.93 -5.01
C HIS A 356 6.42 -7.79 -6.51
N ALA A 357 6.15 -6.60 -7.03
CA ALA A 357 6.37 -6.28 -8.44
C ALA A 357 7.56 -5.33 -8.63
N TYR A 358 8.28 -5.52 -9.73
CA TYR A 358 9.42 -4.68 -10.12
C TYR A 358 9.25 -4.24 -11.58
N ALA A 359 9.49 -2.97 -11.85
CA ALA A 359 9.55 -2.44 -13.21
C ALA A 359 10.88 -2.82 -13.86
N VAL A 360 10.86 -3.23 -15.13
CA VAL A 360 12.08 -3.48 -15.91
C VAL A 360 12.37 -2.26 -16.78
N SER A 361 13.61 -1.80 -16.74
CA SER A 361 14.09 -0.69 -17.57
C SER A 361 14.98 -1.15 -18.72
N ARG A 362 15.71 -2.25 -18.54
CA ARG A 362 16.62 -2.81 -19.54
C ARG A 362 16.88 -4.29 -19.30
N ILE A 363 17.03 -5.05 -20.38
CA ILE A 363 17.60 -6.40 -20.34
C ILE A 363 18.86 -6.40 -21.20
N ASP A 364 19.99 -6.81 -20.62
CA ASP A 364 21.29 -6.86 -21.30
C ASP A 364 21.46 -8.17 -22.10
N ALA A 365 22.45 -8.20 -23.01
CA ALA A 365 22.55 -9.29 -24.01
C ALA A 365 22.99 -10.61 -23.39
N ASP A 366 23.52 -10.56 -22.18
CA ASP A 366 23.85 -11.72 -21.35
C ASP A 366 22.66 -12.23 -20.52
N GLY A 367 21.48 -11.62 -20.66
CA GLY A 367 20.27 -11.99 -19.93
C GLY A 367 20.14 -11.35 -18.55
N SER A 368 21.09 -10.52 -18.12
CA SER A 368 20.93 -9.75 -16.89
C SER A 368 19.89 -8.64 -17.04
N VAL A 369 19.21 -8.33 -15.93
CA VAL A 369 17.99 -7.51 -15.94
C VAL A 369 18.17 -6.32 -15.02
N TRP A 370 17.92 -5.13 -15.55
CA TRP A 370 17.84 -3.90 -14.77
C TRP A 370 16.40 -3.71 -14.31
N VAL A 371 16.22 -3.68 -12.99
CA VAL A 371 14.92 -3.58 -12.35
C VAL A 371 14.89 -2.42 -11.37
N ARG A 372 13.68 -1.94 -11.10
CA ARG A 372 13.40 -0.92 -10.10
C ARG A 372 12.24 -1.34 -9.22
N ASN A 373 12.43 -1.19 -7.92
CA ASN A 373 11.38 -1.37 -6.92
C ASN A 373 10.52 -0.11 -6.82
N PRO A 374 9.19 -0.18 -6.98
CA PRO A 374 8.30 0.98 -6.89
C PRO A 374 8.27 1.63 -5.51
N TRP A 375 8.83 1.01 -4.45
CA TRP A 375 9.03 1.65 -3.15
C TRP A 375 9.86 2.92 -3.20
N GLY A 376 10.63 3.12 -4.27
CA GLY A 376 11.38 4.34 -4.52
C GLY A 376 12.56 4.54 -3.58
N PRO A 377 13.29 5.66 -3.73
CA PRO A 377 14.60 5.89 -3.14
C PRO A 377 14.64 5.77 -1.61
N GLY A 378 15.70 5.13 -1.10
CA GLY A 378 15.96 5.03 0.34
C GLY A 378 15.20 3.90 1.06
N ASN A 379 14.45 3.06 0.33
CA ASN A 379 13.76 1.92 0.93
C ASN A 379 14.75 0.91 1.55
N SER A 380 14.28 0.10 2.50
CA SER A 380 15.15 -0.78 3.28
C SER A 380 15.54 -2.10 2.62
N ALA A 381 14.82 -2.53 1.58
CA ALA A 381 15.06 -3.82 0.91
C ALA A 381 16.22 -3.73 -0.08
N ASP A 382 16.17 -2.70 -0.94
CA ASP A 382 17.12 -2.50 -2.02
C ASP A 382 17.55 -1.04 -2.18
N GLY A 383 17.20 -0.13 -1.27
CA GLY A 383 17.64 1.27 -1.37
C GLY A 383 16.95 2.09 -2.45
N GLY A 384 16.08 1.50 -3.28
CA GLY A 384 15.14 2.23 -4.13
C GLY A 384 15.64 2.75 -5.46
N GLY A 385 16.95 2.65 -5.70
CA GLY A 385 17.53 2.91 -7.00
C GLY A 385 17.32 1.74 -7.95
N GLU A 386 17.49 2.00 -9.23
CA GLU A 386 17.66 0.94 -10.22
C GLU A 386 18.84 0.03 -9.84
N PHE A 387 18.72 -1.26 -10.10
CA PHE A 387 19.82 -2.21 -9.94
C PHE A 387 19.73 -3.36 -10.95
N ARG A 388 20.88 -3.93 -11.25
CA ARG A 388 21.06 -5.04 -12.18
C ARG A 388 21.10 -6.36 -11.43
N VAL A 389 20.21 -7.26 -11.81
CA VAL A 389 20.12 -8.66 -11.37
C VAL A 389 20.83 -9.54 -12.41
N SER A 390 21.60 -10.52 -11.95
CA SER A 390 22.28 -11.46 -12.85
C SER A 390 21.25 -12.31 -13.63
N ALA A 391 21.64 -12.85 -14.79
CA ALA A 391 20.74 -13.71 -15.56
C ALA A 391 20.29 -14.95 -14.76
N ASP A 392 21.23 -15.56 -14.02
CA ASP A 392 20.95 -16.74 -13.19
C ASP A 392 19.93 -16.39 -12.10
N ASP A 393 20.16 -15.31 -11.34
CA ASP A 393 19.24 -14.86 -10.29
C ASP A 393 17.87 -14.46 -10.86
N ALA A 394 17.84 -13.80 -12.04
CA ALA A 394 16.60 -13.40 -12.67
C ALA A 394 15.74 -14.62 -13.06
N THR A 395 16.37 -15.65 -13.64
CA THR A 395 15.72 -16.92 -14.00
C THR A 395 15.39 -17.81 -12.79
N GLU A 396 15.98 -17.56 -11.63
CA GLU A 396 15.65 -18.27 -10.40
C GLU A 396 14.46 -17.60 -9.67
N LEU A 397 14.44 -16.27 -9.63
CA LEU A 397 13.58 -15.51 -8.73
C LEU A 397 12.26 -15.05 -9.35
N PHE A 398 12.28 -14.54 -10.58
CA PHE A 398 11.07 -13.95 -11.16
C PHE A 398 10.27 -15.04 -11.86
N TRP A 399 9.05 -15.31 -11.37
CA TRP A 399 8.21 -16.42 -11.84
C TRP A 399 7.11 -15.99 -12.81
N ARG A 400 6.88 -14.67 -12.92
CA ARG A 400 5.89 -14.08 -13.83
C ARG A 400 6.39 -12.76 -14.39
N ALA A 401 6.07 -12.51 -15.65
CA ALA A 401 6.24 -11.24 -16.34
C ALA A 401 4.92 -10.83 -17.00
N ALA A 402 4.62 -9.53 -16.98
CA ALA A 402 3.59 -8.92 -17.81
C ALA A 402 4.25 -7.90 -18.74
N SER A 403 3.86 -7.89 -20.00
CA SER A 403 4.45 -7.01 -21.01
C SER A 403 3.42 -6.45 -21.97
N THR A 404 3.59 -5.20 -22.36
CA THR A 404 2.77 -4.53 -23.38
C THR A 404 3.62 -3.49 -24.12
N ASN A 405 3.12 -2.94 -25.23
CA ASN A 405 3.76 -1.84 -25.91
C ASN A 405 2.75 -0.75 -26.26
N VAL A 406 2.86 0.41 -25.60
CA VAL A 406 1.97 1.55 -25.87
C VAL A 406 2.27 2.27 -27.18
N THR A 407 3.44 2.02 -27.79
CA THR A 407 3.88 2.67 -29.03
C THR A 407 3.43 1.97 -30.31
N GLU A 408 2.87 0.76 -30.20
CA GLU A 408 2.40 -0.07 -31.32
C GLU A 408 0.95 0.18 -31.78
#